data_AF-A0A183L5M7-F1
#
_entry.id   AF-A0A183L5M7-F1
#
_cell.length_a   1.000
_cell.length_b   1.000
_cell.length_c   1.000
_cell.angle_alpha   90.00
_cell.angle_beta   90.00
_cell.angle_gamma   90.00
#
_symmetry.space_group_name_H-M   'P 1'
#
loop_
_entity.id
_entity.type
_entity.pdbx_description
1 polymer ?
#
loop_
_entity_poly.entity_id
_entity_poly.type
_entity_poly.pdbx_seq_one_letter_code
_entity_poly.pdbx_strand_id
1 'polypeptide(L)'
;MPTDQVYRKSGSPQASTEVSSLQLNRTKNKEASISHPDKVRQLQKAKTSDLLKRKIGQRPDRQYLISHHILRDDKPRTSPFVLEQCYNLEKSQLKETLAAKLISRPGSLELVEKGVLQVDPGVDSLIKQGSIQYPRVESVSLERISCERLQPIQELITIPPPPPLSSTTKAHCTNSGRVVSGRSRLISSNKTSTSRAIRDDTVVSKLGSLVFHQYCPDSSSSSSPSLANVSSFQQKQRVRELQQVEMLRLQDTARAHRLVEQELCE
;
A
#
# COMPACT_ATOMS: atom_id res chain seq x y z
N MET A 1 -49.71 -54.29 6.16
CA MET A 1 -48.25 -54.47 5.98
C MET A 1 -48.06 -55.24 4.69
N PRO A 2 -47.34 -54.73 3.65
CA PRO A 2 -46.11 -53.96 3.73
C PRO A 2 -46.14 -52.60 2.98
N THR A 3 -45.08 -51.84 3.24
CA THR A 3 -44.74 -50.47 2.80
C THR A 3 -44.09 -50.44 1.41
N ASP A 4 -44.54 -49.55 0.53
CA ASP A 4 -43.72 -49.05 -0.58
C ASP A 4 -43.66 -47.51 -0.51
N GLN A 5 -42.67 -47.02 0.25
CA GLN A 5 -42.24 -45.62 0.15
C GLN A 5 -41.52 -45.43 -1.19
N VAL A 6 -42.13 -44.65 -2.07
CA VAL A 6 -41.44 -44.11 -3.25
C VAL A 6 -40.37 -43.12 -2.76
N TYR A 7 -39.13 -43.60 -2.65
CA TYR A 7 -37.97 -42.73 -2.47
C TYR A 7 -37.83 -41.83 -3.71
N ARG A 8 -38.38 -40.62 -3.64
CA ARG A 8 -38.03 -39.53 -4.57
C ARG A 8 -36.56 -39.20 -4.30
N LYS A 9 -35.70 -39.56 -5.24
CA LYS A 9 -34.28 -39.20 -5.29
C LYS A 9 -34.15 -37.70 -4.98
N SER A 10 -33.64 -37.37 -3.80
CA SER A 10 -33.33 -35.98 -3.45
C SER A 10 -32.38 -35.41 -4.49
N GLY A 11 -32.69 -34.21 -4.99
CA GLY A 11 -31.90 -33.55 -6.02
C GLY A 11 -30.43 -33.56 -5.63
N SER A 12 -29.59 -34.03 -6.55
CA SER A 12 -28.13 -34.00 -6.40
C SER A 12 -27.70 -32.61 -5.91
N PRO A 13 -26.93 -32.49 -4.82
CA PRO A 13 -26.42 -31.20 -4.39
C PRO A 13 -25.60 -30.64 -5.55
N GLN A 14 -26.04 -29.50 -6.11
CA GLN A 14 -25.24 -28.80 -7.10
C GLN A 14 -23.88 -28.54 -6.46
N ALA A 15 -22.82 -29.00 -7.13
CA ALA A 15 -21.45 -28.71 -6.76
C ALA A 15 -21.23 -27.19 -6.89
N SER A 16 -21.58 -26.46 -5.84
CA SER A 16 -21.26 -25.05 -5.66
C SER A 16 -19.81 -24.94 -5.18
N THR A 17 -18.87 -25.39 -6.00
CA THR A 17 -17.47 -25.00 -5.84
C THR A 17 -17.32 -23.61 -6.44
N GLU A 18 -17.35 -22.62 -5.56
CA GLU A 18 -17.34 -21.20 -5.89
C GLU A 18 -16.11 -20.80 -6.69
N VAL A 19 -16.34 -20.50 -7.97
CA VAL A 19 -15.55 -19.52 -8.73
C VAL A 19 -16.38 -18.24 -8.83
N SER A 20 -16.87 -17.75 -7.68
CA SER A 20 -17.86 -16.66 -7.59
C SER A 20 -17.37 -15.31 -8.11
N SER A 21 -16.05 -15.08 -8.25
CA SER A 21 -15.51 -13.81 -8.72
C SER A 21 -15.50 -13.63 -10.26
N LEU A 22 -15.51 -14.70 -11.05
CA LEU A 22 -15.53 -14.60 -12.53
C LEU A 22 -16.93 -14.69 -13.13
N GLN A 23 -17.91 -15.24 -12.40
CA GLN A 23 -19.27 -15.47 -12.89
C GLN A 23 -20.12 -14.18 -12.94
N LEU A 24 -19.94 -13.26 -11.99
CA LEU A 24 -20.80 -12.07 -11.82
C LEU A 24 -20.67 -11.02 -12.94
N ASN A 25 -19.56 -10.99 -13.69
CA ASN A 25 -19.41 -10.12 -14.88
C ASN A 25 -19.92 -10.79 -16.17
N ARG A 26 -20.17 -12.10 -16.15
CA ARG A 26 -20.73 -12.85 -17.28
C ARG A 26 -22.24 -12.67 -17.39
N THR A 27 -22.94 -12.45 -16.27
CA THR A 27 -24.40 -12.36 -16.24
C THR A 27 -24.97 -11.02 -16.67
N LYS A 28 -24.19 -9.93 -16.65
CA LYS A 28 -24.60 -8.62 -17.21
C LYS A 28 -24.46 -8.55 -18.74
N ASN A 29 -23.73 -9.49 -19.34
CA ASN A 29 -23.53 -9.61 -20.78
C ASN A 29 -24.19 -10.90 -21.34
N LYS A 30 -25.22 -11.41 -20.67
CA LYS A 30 -25.83 -12.71 -20.96
C LYS A 30 -26.91 -12.67 -22.05
N GLU A 31 -27.33 -11.49 -22.50
CA GLU A 31 -28.36 -11.35 -23.55
C GLU A 31 -27.81 -11.33 -24.97
N ALA A 32 -26.48 -11.32 -25.16
CA ALA A 32 -25.91 -11.58 -26.47
C ALA A 32 -25.85 -13.10 -26.70
N SER A 33 -26.90 -13.66 -27.31
CA SER A 33 -27.05 -15.05 -27.78
C SER A 33 -25.72 -15.80 -27.94
N ILE A 34 -25.34 -16.60 -26.93
CA ILE A 34 -24.12 -17.40 -26.97
C ILE A 34 -24.41 -18.68 -27.75
N SER A 35 -24.47 -18.57 -29.07
CA SER A 35 -24.49 -19.74 -29.96
C SER A 35 -23.12 -20.45 -29.97
N HIS A 36 -22.02 -19.75 -29.63
CA HIS A 36 -20.66 -20.32 -29.66
C HIS A 36 -19.70 -19.63 -28.65
N PRO A 37 -19.51 -20.16 -27.42
CA PRO A 37 -18.67 -19.54 -26.39
C PRO A 37 -17.20 -19.39 -26.79
N ASP A 38 -16.70 -20.29 -27.65
CA ASP A 38 -15.31 -20.25 -28.09
C ASP A 38 -15.05 -19.16 -29.13
N LYS A 39 -16.03 -18.84 -29.98
CA LYS A 39 -15.93 -17.69 -30.90
C LYS A 39 -15.85 -16.38 -30.12
N VAL A 40 -16.62 -16.23 -29.05
CA VAL A 40 -16.55 -15.05 -28.15
C VAL A 40 -15.17 -14.96 -27.49
N ARG A 41 -14.64 -16.08 -26.99
CA ARG A 41 -13.32 -16.13 -26.37
C ARG A 41 -12.21 -15.81 -27.37
N GLN A 42 -12.28 -16.35 -28.58
CA GLN A 42 -11.33 -16.06 -29.66
C GLN A 42 -11.38 -14.59 -30.06
N LEU A 43 -12.57 -14.01 -30.22
CA LEU A 43 -12.73 -12.58 -30.50
C LEU A 43 -12.14 -11.71 -29.39
N GLN A 44 -12.38 -12.06 -28.13
CA GLN A 44 -11.78 -11.35 -26.99
C GLN A 44 -10.26 -11.45 -27.01
N LYS A 45 -9.70 -12.63 -27.30
CA LYS A 45 -8.24 -12.83 -27.47
C LYS A 45 -7.68 -12.04 -28.65
N ALA A 46 -8.40 -11.95 -29.77
CA ALA A 46 -7.97 -11.17 -30.93
C ALA A 46 -7.94 -9.67 -30.57
N LYS A 47 -9.02 -9.15 -29.96
CA LYS A 47 -9.08 -7.77 -29.47
C LYS A 47 -7.94 -7.41 -28.52
N THR A 48 -7.60 -8.29 -27.57
CA THR A 48 -6.46 -8.05 -26.68
C THR A 48 -5.14 -8.12 -27.44
N SER A 49 -4.94 -9.10 -28.32
CA SER A 49 -3.75 -9.22 -29.17
C SER A 49 -3.51 -7.95 -29.99
N ASP A 50 -4.54 -7.41 -30.65
CA ASP A 50 -4.44 -6.21 -31.48
C ASP A 50 -4.12 -4.97 -30.64
N LEU A 51 -4.76 -4.82 -29.47
CA LEU A 51 -4.44 -3.77 -28.51
C LEU A 51 -2.98 -3.85 -28.04
N LEU A 52 -2.49 -5.05 -27.71
CA LEU A 52 -1.13 -5.28 -27.27
C LEU A 52 -0.13 -4.96 -28.37
N LYS A 53 -0.38 -5.39 -29.61
CA LYS A 53 0.46 -5.04 -30.78
C LYS A 53 0.62 -3.53 -30.91
N ARG A 54 -0.48 -2.77 -30.81
CA ARG A 54 -0.44 -1.30 -30.82
C ARG A 54 0.38 -0.73 -29.66
N LYS A 55 0.20 -1.23 -28.43
CA LYS A 55 0.93 -0.74 -27.24
C LYS A 55 2.43 -1.07 -27.29
N ILE A 56 2.80 -2.23 -27.82
CA ILE A 56 4.20 -2.64 -27.96
C ILE A 56 4.87 -1.80 -29.06
N GLY A 57 4.18 -1.53 -30.17
CA GLY A 57 4.68 -0.66 -31.24
C GLY A 57 4.86 0.80 -30.81
N GLN A 58 4.05 1.28 -29.86
CA GLN A 58 4.12 2.64 -29.29
C GLN A 58 4.81 2.66 -27.92
N ARG A 59 5.69 1.69 -27.62
CA ARG A 59 6.37 1.62 -26.33
C ARG A 59 7.43 2.73 -26.24
N PRO A 60 7.40 3.61 -25.21
CA PRO A 60 8.41 4.65 -25.04
C PRO A 60 9.77 4.04 -24.65
N ASP A 61 10.83 4.74 -25.06
CA ASP A 61 12.20 4.39 -24.67
C ASP A 61 12.47 4.69 -23.19
N ARG A 62 13.50 4.04 -22.63
CA ARG A 62 13.94 4.28 -21.25
C ARG A 62 14.29 5.74 -21.01
N GLN A 63 15.00 6.39 -21.94
CA GLN A 63 15.43 7.79 -21.76
C GLN A 63 14.24 8.74 -21.65
N TYR A 64 13.19 8.51 -22.44
CA TYR A 64 11.93 9.24 -22.32
C TYR A 64 11.31 9.10 -20.93
N LEU A 65 11.34 7.89 -20.34
CA LEU A 65 10.80 7.70 -18.99
C LEU A 65 11.64 8.41 -17.91
N ILE A 66 12.95 8.56 -18.12
CA ILE A 66 13.85 9.28 -17.22
C ILE A 66 13.63 10.79 -17.31
N SER A 67 13.52 11.33 -18.53
CA SER A 67 13.27 12.76 -18.75
C SER A 67 11.92 13.21 -18.17
N HIS A 68 10.93 12.32 -18.14
CA HIS A 68 9.63 12.56 -17.51
C HIS A 68 9.58 12.18 -16.02
N HIS A 69 10.72 11.85 -15.40
CA HIS A 69 10.83 11.48 -13.98
C HIS A 69 9.93 10.30 -13.56
N ILE A 70 9.63 9.39 -14.49
CA ILE A 70 8.90 8.14 -14.21
C ILE A 70 9.89 7.06 -13.75
N LEU A 71 11.03 6.96 -14.45
CA LEU A 71 12.16 6.14 -14.05
C LEU A 71 13.30 7.03 -13.55
N ARG A 72 14.12 6.49 -12.66
CA ARG A 72 15.34 7.17 -12.21
C ARG A 72 16.50 6.80 -13.14
N ASP A 73 17.50 7.69 -13.21
CA ASP A 73 18.69 7.51 -14.04
C ASP A 73 19.71 6.57 -13.38
N ASP A 74 19.25 5.37 -13.02
CA ASP A 74 20.07 4.37 -12.33
C ASP A 74 20.65 3.36 -13.32
N LYS A 75 21.76 2.70 -12.96
CA LYS A 75 22.37 1.67 -13.82
C LYS A 75 21.41 0.47 -13.97
N PRO A 76 21.14 -0.03 -15.19
CA PRO A 76 20.09 -1.03 -15.45
C PRO A 76 20.37 -2.44 -14.88
N ARG A 77 21.50 -2.65 -14.20
CA ARG A 77 21.91 -3.95 -13.64
C ARG A 77 21.68 -4.09 -12.13
N THR A 78 21.26 -3.03 -11.45
CA THR A 78 21.01 -3.05 -10.00
C THR A 78 19.56 -3.45 -9.72
N SER A 79 19.31 -4.22 -8.66
CA SER A 79 17.96 -4.63 -8.29
C SER A 79 17.09 -3.43 -7.84
N PRO A 80 15.77 -3.42 -8.12
CA PRO A 80 14.89 -2.31 -7.74
C PRO A 80 14.87 -2.04 -6.23
N PHE A 81 14.98 -3.08 -5.41
CA PHE A 81 15.00 -2.96 -3.95
C PHE A 81 16.24 -2.20 -3.44
N VAL A 82 17.42 -2.51 -3.96
CA VAL A 82 18.66 -1.82 -3.57
C VAL A 82 18.64 -0.36 -4.04
N LEU A 83 18.15 -0.11 -5.25
CA LEU A 83 18.01 1.26 -5.78
C LEU A 83 17.12 2.13 -4.88
N GLU A 84 16.00 1.57 -4.40
CA GLU A 84 15.10 2.28 -3.49
C GLU A 84 15.77 2.60 -2.14
N GLN A 85 16.54 1.67 -1.58
CA GLN A 85 17.29 1.93 -0.35
C GLN A 85 18.35 3.02 -0.53
N CYS A 86 19.12 2.96 -1.62
CA CYS A 86 20.10 3.99 -1.95
C CYS A 86 19.45 5.36 -2.13
N TYR A 87 18.28 5.42 -2.78
CA TYR A 87 17.53 6.67 -2.92
C TYR A 87 17.14 7.27 -1.58
N ASN A 88 16.57 6.43 -0.70
CA ASN A 88 16.09 6.89 0.59
C ASN A 88 17.24 7.40 1.46
N LEU A 89 18.41 6.77 1.37
CA LEU A 89 19.63 7.26 2.00
C LEU A 89 20.06 8.62 1.42
N GLU A 90 20.14 8.75 0.09
CA GLU A 90 20.48 10.01 -0.60
C GLU A 90 19.52 11.14 -0.19
N LYS A 91 18.22 10.85 -0.16
CA LYS A 91 17.17 11.78 0.27
C LYS A 91 17.34 12.18 1.74
N SER A 92 17.68 11.25 2.62
CA SER A 92 17.93 11.54 4.05
C SER A 92 19.14 12.45 4.21
N GLN A 93 20.25 12.12 3.54
CA GLN A 93 21.48 12.92 3.56
C GLN A 93 21.23 14.33 3.02
N LEU A 94 20.48 14.45 1.93
CA LEU A 94 20.08 15.75 1.39
C LEU A 94 19.24 16.53 2.40
N LYS A 95 18.28 15.89 3.06
CA LYS A 95 17.46 16.52 4.12
C LYS A 95 18.31 17.04 5.26
N GLU A 96 19.25 16.23 5.77
CA GLU A 96 20.17 16.63 6.85
C GLU A 96 21.06 17.80 6.41
N THR A 97 21.62 17.74 5.20
CA THR A 97 22.48 18.79 4.64
C THR A 97 21.72 20.10 4.48
N LEU A 98 20.49 20.05 3.96
CA LEU A 98 19.63 21.22 3.83
C LEU A 98 19.21 21.77 5.20
N ALA A 99 18.90 20.90 6.16
CA ALA A 99 18.57 21.32 7.52
C ALA A 99 19.75 22.08 8.16
N ALA A 100 20.98 21.58 8.03
CA ALA A 100 22.17 22.28 8.51
C ALA A 100 22.33 23.67 7.86
N LYS A 101 22.11 23.77 6.53
CA LYS A 101 22.14 25.05 5.81
C LYS A 101 21.03 26.02 6.22
N LEU A 102 19.86 25.50 6.58
CA LEU A 102 18.75 26.30 7.07
C LEU A 102 18.99 26.82 8.48
N ILE A 103 19.59 26.01 9.35
CA ILE A 103 20.02 26.43 10.68
C ILE A 103 21.08 27.53 10.56
N SER A 104 22.03 27.38 9.64
CA SER A 104 23.08 28.37 9.38
C SER A 104 22.65 29.50 8.44
N ARG A 105 21.34 29.74 8.25
CA ARG A 105 20.85 30.74 7.29
C ARG A 105 21.03 32.16 7.83
N PRO A 106 21.76 33.05 7.15
CA PRO A 106 21.99 34.40 7.63
C PRO A 106 20.71 35.21 7.85
N GLY A 107 20.71 35.99 8.93
CA GLY A 107 19.61 36.90 9.28
C GLY A 107 19.53 38.13 8.37
N SER A 108 18.42 38.87 8.41
CA SER A 108 18.28 40.11 7.62
C SER A 108 19.30 41.18 8.02
N LEU A 109 19.53 41.36 9.32
CA LEU A 109 20.52 42.33 9.83
C LEU A 109 21.96 41.93 9.47
N GLU A 110 22.26 40.63 9.42
CA GLU A 110 23.54 40.14 8.91
C GLU A 110 23.71 40.47 7.42
N LEU A 111 22.66 40.32 6.60
CA LEU A 111 22.72 40.69 5.19
C LEU A 111 22.91 42.20 4.96
N VAL A 112 22.36 43.04 5.83
CA VAL A 112 22.59 44.51 5.82
C VAL A 112 24.04 44.82 6.19
N GLU A 113 24.57 44.21 7.26
CA GLU A 113 25.97 44.36 7.67
C GLU A 113 26.93 43.99 6.51
N LYS A 114 26.62 42.93 5.75
CA LYS A 114 27.40 42.50 4.57
C LYS A 114 27.13 43.32 3.30
N GLY A 115 26.25 44.31 3.35
CA GLY A 115 25.93 45.19 2.21
C GLY A 115 25.16 44.52 1.08
N VAL A 116 24.50 43.39 1.34
CA VAL A 116 23.65 42.70 0.36
C VAL A 116 22.26 43.35 0.30
N LEU A 117 21.72 43.74 1.46
CA LEU A 117 20.46 44.47 1.57
C LEU A 117 20.75 45.95 1.81
N GLN A 118 20.15 46.82 1.00
CA GLN A 118 20.27 48.27 1.15
C GLN A 118 19.21 48.78 2.14
N VAL A 119 19.62 49.68 3.03
CA VAL A 119 18.79 50.34 4.03
C VAL A 119 19.22 51.81 4.13
N ASP A 120 18.49 52.62 4.90
CA ASP A 120 18.89 53.99 5.18
C ASP A 120 20.34 54.06 5.69
N PRO A 121 21.19 54.96 5.16
CA PRO A 121 22.61 55.02 5.48
C PRO A 121 22.91 55.21 6.97
N GLY A 122 22.00 55.87 7.72
CA GLY A 122 22.12 55.99 9.16
C GLY A 122 22.02 54.64 9.86
N VAL A 123 21.03 53.83 9.46
CA VAL A 123 20.81 52.48 10.00
C VAL A 123 21.90 51.50 9.56
N ASP A 124 22.31 51.55 8.30
CA ASP A 124 23.40 50.72 7.76
C ASP A 124 24.71 50.94 8.53
N SER A 125 25.07 52.20 8.77
CA SER A 125 26.26 52.56 9.54
C SER A 125 26.16 52.05 10.99
N LEU A 126 24.98 52.17 11.62
CA LEU A 126 24.77 51.76 13.00
C LEU A 126 24.86 50.23 13.18
N ILE A 127 24.39 49.47 12.19
CA ILE A 127 24.51 48.00 12.15
C ILE A 127 25.98 47.60 11.91
N LYS A 128 26.65 48.23 10.94
CA LYS A 128 28.07 47.95 10.61
C LYS A 128 29.05 48.32 11.72
N GLN A 129 28.76 49.38 12.47
CA GLN A 129 29.54 49.79 13.65
C GLN A 129 29.23 48.95 14.90
N GLY A 130 28.32 47.98 14.81
CA GLY A 130 27.97 47.10 15.92
C GLY A 130 27.18 47.79 17.04
N SER A 131 26.62 48.98 16.78
CA SER A 131 25.80 49.69 17.76
C SER A 131 24.40 49.07 17.93
N ILE A 132 23.89 48.37 16.90
CA ILE A 132 22.72 47.49 17.02
C ILE A 132 23.21 46.05 17.19
N GLN A 133 23.05 45.48 18.38
CA GLN A 133 23.35 44.08 18.66
C GLN A 133 22.19 43.19 18.18
N TYR A 134 22.50 42.13 17.45
CA TYR A 134 21.54 41.10 17.05
C TYR A 134 22.14 39.70 17.23
N PRO A 135 21.30 38.66 17.41
CA PRO A 135 21.78 37.28 17.48
C PRO A 135 22.41 36.89 16.15
N ARG A 136 23.68 36.46 16.19
CA ARG A 136 24.36 35.91 15.01
C ARG A 136 24.12 34.41 14.89
N VAL A 137 24.02 33.94 13.67
CA VAL A 137 23.67 32.54 13.36
C VAL A 137 24.80 31.56 13.72
N GLU A 138 26.05 32.01 13.72
CA GLU A 138 27.22 31.19 14.08
C GLU A 138 27.25 30.79 15.57
N SER A 139 26.73 31.63 16.48
CA SER A 139 26.83 31.41 17.93
C SER A 139 25.79 30.45 18.51
N VAL A 140 24.74 30.12 17.76
CA VAL A 140 23.62 29.28 18.24
C VAL A 140 23.69 27.84 17.73
N SER A 141 24.60 27.55 16.79
CA SER A 141 24.53 26.36 15.94
C SER A 141 25.34 25.16 16.45
N LEU A 142 26.37 25.34 17.29
CA LEU A 142 27.19 24.20 17.73
C LEU A 142 26.71 23.57 19.06
N GLU A 143 26.31 24.40 20.02
CA GLU A 143 25.97 23.94 21.38
C GLU A 143 24.66 23.13 21.42
N ARG A 144 23.63 23.54 20.66
CA ARG A 144 22.30 22.90 20.76
C ARG A 144 22.17 21.59 20.00
N ILE A 145 22.92 21.39 18.92
CA ILE A 145 22.75 20.23 18.04
C ILE A 145 23.54 19.02 18.58
N SER A 146 24.64 19.26 19.30
CA SER A 146 25.47 18.20 19.90
C SER A 146 24.73 17.43 21.00
N CYS A 147 23.82 18.08 21.73
CA CYS A 147 23.05 17.44 22.81
C CYS A 147 21.88 16.56 22.33
N GLU A 148 21.31 16.85 21.15
CA GLU A 148 20.17 16.09 20.60
C GLU A 148 20.63 14.92 19.71
N ARG A 149 21.78 15.04 19.04
CA ARG A 149 22.34 13.98 18.17
C ARG A 149 22.95 12.79 18.92
N LEU A 150 23.21 12.93 20.23
CA LEU A 150 23.84 11.90 21.06
C LEU A 150 22.90 11.16 21.99
N GLN A 151 21.58 11.33 21.89
CA GLN A 151 20.66 10.39 22.56
C GLN A 151 20.77 9.05 21.84
N PRO A 152 21.33 7.99 22.45
CA PRO A 152 21.26 6.67 21.88
C PRO A 152 19.78 6.31 21.87
N ILE A 153 19.19 6.12 20.69
CA ILE A 153 17.95 5.37 20.59
C ILE A 153 18.30 3.95 21.01
N GLN A 154 18.22 3.69 22.31
CA GLN A 154 18.20 2.37 22.89
C GLN A 154 16.76 1.84 22.82
N GLU A 155 16.16 1.88 21.62
CA GLU A 155 14.94 1.14 21.35
C GLU A 155 15.32 -0.31 21.08
N LEU A 156 15.32 -1.06 22.19
CA LEU A 156 15.10 -2.49 22.36
C LEU A 156 14.69 -3.26 21.09
N ILE A 157 15.65 -3.56 20.22
CA ILE A 157 15.61 -4.76 19.39
C ILE A 157 16.20 -5.89 20.24
N THR A 158 15.39 -6.51 21.10
CA THR A 158 15.73 -7.81 21.68
C THR A 158 15.65 -8.84 20.56
N ILE A 159 16.73 -8.98 19.78
CA ILE A 159 17.03 -10.27 19.16
C ILE A 159 17.57 -11.14 20.31
N PRO A 160 16.86 -12.18 20.76
CA PRO A 160 17.43 -13.10 21.73
C PRO A 160 18.70 -13.73 21.14
N PRO A 161 19.79 -13.87 21.93
CA PRO A 161 20.99 -14.52 21.44
C PRO A 161 20.66 -15.95 21.00
N PRO A 162 21.26 -16.46 19.91
CA PRO A 162 21.09 -17.85 19.52
C PRO A 162 21.58 -18.75 20.67
N PRO A 163 20.84 -19.81 21.02
CA PRO A 163 21.22 -20.70 22.11
C PRO A 163 22.59 -21.36 21.82
N PRO A 164 23.46 -21.53 22.83
CA PRO A 164 24.74 -22.20 22.65
C PRO A 164 24.50 -23.66 22.25
N LEU A 165 25.13 -24.04 21.12
CA LEU A 165 25.26 -25.43 20.68
C LEU A 165 25.88 -26.26 21.82
N SER A 166 25.04 -27.07 22.44
CA SER A 166 25.48 -28.03 23.44
C SER A 166 26.16 -29.18 22.73
N SER A 167 27.49 -29.17 22.79
CA SER A 167 28.34 -30.32 22.50
C SER A 167 28.05 -31.43 23.50
N THR A 168 27.44 -32.53 23.04
CA THR A 168 27.56 -33.83 23.69
C THR A 168 28.31 -34.78 22.78
N THR A 169 29.45 -35.19 23.30
CA THR A 169 30.41 -36.13 22.72
C THR A 169 29.84 -37.54 22.73
N LYS A 170 29.99 -38.29 21.62
CA LYS A 170 30.51 -39.68 21.59
C LYS A 170 30.88 -40.10 20.15
N ALA A 171 32.17 -39.93 19.88
CA ALA A 171 33.15 -40.79 19.23
C ALA A 171 32.80 -41.87 18.15
N HIS A 172 33.70 -41.89 17.15
CA HIS A 172 34.06 -42.95 16.16
C HIS A 172 33.09 -43.12 14.97
N CYS A 173 33.49 -43.25 13.70
CA CYS A 173 34.74 -43.71 13.08
C CYS A 173 35.10 -42.92 11.81
N THR A 174 36.35 -43.15 11.38
CA THR A 174 37.09 -42.64 10.22
C THR A 174 36.47 -42.92 8.85
N ASN A 175 36.89 -42.10 7.87
CA ASN A 175 37.26 -42.41 6.46
C ASN A 175 36.73 -41.28 5.55
N SER A 176 37.59 -40.38 5.09
CA SER A 176 38.37 -40.48 3.84
C SER A 176 37.54 -40.29 2.57
N GLY A 177 37.86 -39.23 1.82
CA GLY A 177 37.84 -39.30 0.36
C GLY A 177 36.86 -38.39 -0.40
N ARG A 178 37.47 -37.37 -1.04
CA ARG A 178 37.29 -36.98 -2.45
C ARG A 178 35.96 -36.37 -2.96
N VAL A 179 36.13 -35.13 -3.43
CA VAL A 179 35.73 -34.60 -4.75
C VAL A 179 35.19 -35.63 -5.76
N VAL A 180 34.06 -35.31 -6.42
CA VAL A 180 33.93 -35.19 -7.89
C VAL A 180 32.49 -34.86 -8.31
N SER A 181 32.42 -34.00 -9.33
CA SER A 181 31.27 -33.62 -10.14
C SER A 181 30.42 -34.77 -10.69
N GLY A 182 29.11 -34.49 -10.89
CA GLY A 182 28.48 -34.77 -12.17
C GLY A 182 27.23 -35.67 -12.18
N ARG A 183 26.30 -35.22 -13.05
CA ARG A 183 25.27 -35.95 -13.83
C ARG A 183 23.83 -36.02 -13.26
N SER A 184 23.00 -35.26 -13.97
CA SER A 184 21.68 -35.59 -14.54
C SER A 184 20.85 -36.72 -13.95
N ARG A 185 19.58 -36.43 -13.67
CA ARG A 185 18.45 -37.28 -14.12
C ARG A 185 17.17 -36.46 -14.28
N LEU A 186 16.60 -36.56 -15.48
CA LEU A 186 15.23 -36.20 -15.83
C LEU A 186 14.26 -37.11 -15.08
N ILE A 187 13.24 -36.57 -14.40
CA ILE A 187 11.97 -37.29 -14.17
C ILE A 187 10.82 -36.28 -14.18
N SER A 188 10.02 -36.37 -15.24
CA SER A 188 8.65 -35.85 -15.34
C SER A 188 7.75 -36.66 -14.43
N SER A 189 6.93 -36.01 -13.60
CA SER A 189 5.67 -36.60 -13.13
C SER A 189 4.69 -35.54 -12.64
N ASN A 190 3.63 -35.36 -13.43
CA ASN A 190 2.36 -34.80 -12.96
C ASN A 190 1.75 -35.76 -11.93
N LYS A 191 1.53 -35.31 -10.69
CA LYS A 191 0.48 -35.86 -9.81
C LYS A 191 -0.11 -34.78 -8.91
N THR A 192 -1.36 -34.46 -9.21
CA THR A 192 -2.34 -33.86 -8.30
C THR A 192 -2.61 -34.83 -7.14
N SER A 193 -2.30 -34.44 -5.91
CA SER A 193 -2.81 -35.12 -4.72
C SER A 193 -3.00 -34.14 -3.57
N THR A 194 -4.23 -33.66 -3.47
CA THR A 194 -4.88 -33.28 -2.22
C THR A 194 -4.76 -34.42 -1.22
N SER A 195 -4.18 -34.18 -0.04
CA SER A 195 -4.51 -34.85 1.24
C SER A 195 -3.55 -34.35 2.33
N ARG A 196 -3.98 -33.35 3.11
CA ARG A 196 -3.44 -33.11 4.45
C ARG A 196 -4.38 -33.83 5.42
N ALA A 197 -3.97 -34.98 5.92
CA ALA A 197 -4.57 -35.63 7.07
C ALA A 197 -3.53 -35.58 8.20
N ILE A 198 -3.59 -34.53 9.00
CA ILE A 198 -2.94 -34.50 10.32
C ILE A 198 -4.09 -34.56 11.32
N ARG A 199 -4.19 -35.72 11.94
CA ARG A 199 -5.08 -36.04 13.03
C ARG A 199 -4.29 -35.78 14.30
N ASP A 200 -4.43 -34.57 14.81
CA ASP A 200 -4.02 -34.21 16.16
C ASP A 200 -5.29 -33.91 16.94
N ASP A 201 -5.83 -34.95 17.59
CA ASP A 201 -6.82 -34.82 18.67
C ASP A 201 -6.12 -34.14 19.86
N THR A 202 -5.96 -32.83 19.78
CA THR A 202 -5.63 -31.99 20.93
C THR A 202 -6.88 -31.27 21.35
N VAL A 203 -7.34 -31.60 22.55
CA VAL A 203 -8.46 -30.98 23.25
C VAL A 203 -8.15 -29.49 23.45
N VAL A 204 -8.54 -28.63 22.50
CA VAL A 204 -8.52 -27.17 22.66
C VAL A 204 -9.89 -26.74 23.17
N SER A 205 -10.18 -27.09 24.42
CA SER A 205 -11.35 -26.60 25.15
C SER A 205 -10.91 -25.71 26.31
N LYS A 206 -10.06 -24.70 26.05
CA LYS A 206 -9.76 -23.66 27.05
C LYS A 206 -9.16 -22.36 26.49
N LEU A 207 -9.63 -21.85 25.35
CA LEU A 207 -9.50 -20.43 25.06
C LEU A 207 -10.89 -19.85 24.82
N GLY A 208 -11.22 -18.78 25.54
CA GLY A 208 -12.49 -18.08 25.43
C GLY A 208 -12.79 -17.63 24.01
N SER A 209 -14.08 -17.45 23.70
CA SER A 209 -14.53 -16.99 22.38
C SER A 209 -13.86 -15.66 22.04
N LEU A 210 -13.00 -15.65 21.02
CA LEU A 210 -12.39 -14.42 20.52
C LEU A 210 -13.44 -13.65 19.73
N VAL A 211 -13.93 -12.54 20.28
CA VAL A 211 -14.81 -11.61 19.57
C VAL A 211 -13.93 -10.71 18.70
N PHE A 212 -14.08 -10.82 17.39
CA PHE A 212 -13.41 -9.93 16.44
C PHE A 212 -14.10 -8.57 16.48
N HIS A 213 -13.48 -7.59 17.13
CA HIS A 213 -13.85 -6.19 16.93
C HIS A 213 -13.28 -5.72 15.58
N GLN A 214 -14.17 -5.21 14.73
CA GLN A 214 -13.79 -4.62 13.45
C GLN A 214 -13.03 -3.33 13.73
N TYR A 215 -11.71 -3.38 13.56
CA TYR A 215 -10.80 -2.28 13.84
C TYR A 215 -11.14 -1.06 12.97
N CYS A 216 -11.58 0.02 13.62
CA CYS A 216 -11.65 1.36 13.03
C CYS A 216 -10.35 2.09 13.37
N PRO A 217 -9.53 2.51 12.38
CA PRO A 217 -8.34 3.28 12.67
C PRO A 217 -8.72 4.67 13.18
N ASP A 218 -8.08 5.09 14.27
CA ASP A 218 -8.28 6.41 14.86
C ASP A 218 -7.94 7.50 13.83
N SER A 219 -8.97 8.24 13.43
CA SER A 219 -8.85 9.39 12.56
C SER A 219 -8.56 10.62 13.43
N SER A 220 -7.30 11.03 13.49
CA SER A 220 -6.95 12.37 13.96
C SER A 220 -5.89 13.00 13.06
N SER A 221 -6.39 13.85 12.16
CA SER A 221 -5.89 15.20 11.80
C SER A 221 -5.85 15.52 10.29
N SER A 222 -6.84 16.33 9.89
CA SER A 222 -6.79 17.45 8.95
C SER A 222 -6.28 17.28 7.50
N SER A 223 -7.25 17.44 6.60
CA SER A 223 -7.21 18.24 5.36
C SER A 223 -6.26 17.86 4.22
N SER A 224 -6.80 17.10 3.26
CA SER A 224 -6.94 17.53 1.85
C SER A 224 -7.79 16.50 1.07
N PRO A 225 -8.67 16.90 0.14
CA PRO A 225 -9.48 15.97 -0.61
C PRO A 225 -8.62 15.32 -1.69
N SER A 226 -8.10 14.13 -1.40
CA SER A 226 -7.55 13.25 -2.43
C SER A 226 -8.71 12.74 -3.29
N LEU A 227 -8.93 13.42 -4.42
CA LEU A 227 -9.67 12.89 -5.56
C LEU A 227 -8.81 11.81 -6.23
N ALA A 228 -8.68 10.63 -5.61
CA ALA A 228 -8.08 9.49 -6.29
C ALA A 228 -8.59 8.18 -5.69
N ASN A 229 -9.30 7.42 -6.52
CA ASN A 229 -9.70 6.02 -6.33
C ASN A 229 -10.77 5.73 -5.27
N VAL A 230 -11.94 6.33 -5.47
CA VAL A 230 -13.18 5.66 -5.05
C VAL A 230 -13.40 4.52 -6.04
N SER A 231 -13.25 3.26 -5.58
CA SER A 231 -13.65 2.09 -6.36
C SER A 231 -15.05 2.35 -6.94
N SER A 232 -15.23 2.15 -8.25
CA SER A 232 -16.50 2.37 -8.96
C SER A 232 -17.73 1.74 -8.27
N PHE A 233 -17.50 0.73 -7.42
CA PHE A 233 -18.48 0.10 -6.55
C PHE A 233 -18.98 1.03 -5.43
N GLN A 234 -18.07 1.67 -4.69
CA GLN A 234 -18.41 2.60 -3.60
C GLN A 234 -19.13 3.85 -4.14
N GLN A 235 -18.75 4.31 -5.34
CA GLN A 235 -19.46 5.41 -5.98
C GLN A 235 -20.90 5.03 -6.35
N LYS A 236 -21.11 3.81 -6.87
CA LYS A 236 -22.46 3.29 -7.16
C LYS A 236 -23.30 3.10 -5.91
N GLN A 237 -22.68 2.66 -4.80
CA GLN A 237 -23.37 2.51 -3.52
C GLN A 237 -23.82 3.88 -2.99
N ARG A 238 -22.93 4.89 -2.98
CA ARG A 238 -23.28 6.25 -2.56
C ARG A 238 -24.39 6.87 -3.40
N VAL A 239 -24.37 6.67 -4.72
CA VAL A 239 -25.45 7.18 -5.59
C VAL A 239 -26.79 6.54 -5.24
N ARG A 240 -26.82 5.23 -4.93
CA ARG A 240 -28.05 4.54 -4.51
C ARG A 240 -28.57 5.05 -3.16
N GLU A 241 -27.69 5.23 -2.20
CA GLU A 241 -28.03 5.75 -0.86
C GLU A 241 -28.58 7.18 -0.98
N LEU A 242 -27.94 8.05 -1.77
CA LEU A 242 -28.43 9.40 -2.03
C LEU A 242 -29.82 9.40 -2.68
N GLN A 243 -30.05 8.51 -3.64
CA GLN A 243 -31.35 8.39 -4.30
C GLN A 243 -32.47 7.94 -3.34
N GLN A 244 -32.15 7.06 -2.37
CA GLN A 244 -33.09 6.65 -1.31
C GLN A 244 -33.39 7.80 -0.35
N VAL A 245 -32.37 8.54 0.07
CA VAL A 245 -32.53 9.71 0.96
C VAL A 245 -33.37 10.80 0.29
N GLU A 246 -33.14 11.07 -1.00
CA GLU A 246 -33.90 12.06 -1.76
C GLU A 246 -35.38 11.69 -1.88
N MET A 247 -35.68 10.42 -2.16
CA MET A 247 -37.06 9.91 -2.20
C MET A 247 -37.76 10.08 -0.85
N LEU A 248 -37.07 9.77 0.25
CA LEU A 248 -37.61 9.92 1.60
C LEU A 248 -37.88 11.40 1.93
N ARG A 249 -36.94 12.29 1.60
CA ARG A 249 -37.09 13.74 1.81
C ARG A 249 -38.29 14.30 1.05
N LEU A 250 -38.52 13.86 -0.18
CA LEU A 250 -39.70 14.24 -0.98
C LEU A 250 -41.00 13.80 -0.31
N GLN A 251 -41.04 12.56 0.22
CA GLN A 251 -42.21 12.05 0.93
C GLN A 251 -42.53 12.86 2.20
N ASP A 252 -41.50 13.24 2.95
CA ASP A 252 -41.65 14.07 4.15
C ASP A 252 -42.12 15.48 3.80
N THR A 253 -41.56 16.10 2.74
CA THR A 253 -42.05 17.40 2.27
C THR A 253 -43.50 17.35 1.81
N ALA A 254 -43.91 16.31 1.08
CA ALA A 254 -45.29 16.13 0.65
C ALA A 254 -46.25 15.88 1.83
N ARG A 255 -45.78 15.23 2.89
CA ARG A 255 -46.54 15.07 4.14
C ARG A 255 -46.73 16.41 4.84
N ALA A 256 -45.66 17.19 4.98
CA ALA A 256 -45.72 18.52 5.58
C ALA A 256 -46.67 19.46 4.83
N HIS A 257 -46.60 19.47 3.49
CA HIS A 257 -47.53 20.25 2.66
C HIS A 257 -48.99 19.87 2.90
N ARG A 258 -49.32 18.58 2.98
CA ARG A 258 -50.69 18.13 3.27
C ARG A 258 -51.19 18.56 4.65
N LEU A 259 -50.32 18.53 5.66
CA LEU A 259 -50.68 19.00 7.01
C LEU A 259 -50.96 20.51 6.99
N VAL A 260 -50.12 21.30 6.30
CA VAL A 260 -50.33 22.74 6.16
C VAL A 260 -51.62 23.05 5.39
N GLU A 261 -51.95 22.30 4.33
CA GLU A 261 -53.21 22.48 3.61
C GLU A 261 -54.45 22.11 4.46
N GLN A 262 -54.33 21.15 5.39
CA GLN A 262 -55.40 20.83 6.34
C GLN A 262 -55.62 21.99 7.33
N GLU A 263 -54.55 22.57 7.87
CA GLU A 263 -54.61 23.70 8.80
C GLU A 263 -55.13 25.00 8.14
N LEU A 264 -54.94 25.17 6.83
CA LEU A 264 -55.45 26.33 6.09
C LEU A 264 -56.94 26.21 5.70
N CYS A 265 -57.52 25.01 5.80
CA CYS A 265 -58.92 24.74 5.48
C CYS A 265 -59.83 24.70 6.72
N GLU A 266 -59.28 24.90 7.92
CA GLU A 266 -60.00 25.04 9.20
C GLU A 266 -60.11 26.52 9.60
#